data_AF-A0A1L7GID1-F1
#
_entry.id   AF-A0A1L7GID1-F1
#
_cell.length_a   1.000
_cell.length_b   1.000
_cell.length_c   1.000
_cell.angle_alpha   90.00
_cell.angle_beta   90.00
_cell.angle_gamma   90.00
#
_symmetry.space_group_name_H-M   'P 1'
#
loop_
_entity.id
_entity.type
_entity.pdbx_description
1 polymer ?
#
loop_
_entity_poly.entity_id
_entity_poly.type
_entity_poly.pdbx_seq_one_letter_code
_entity_poly.pdbx_strand_id
1 'polypeptide(L)'
;MSQNFTPPAPDSYSPVAAPAPARSGNFGLAILAAAGTALVAGAAYGGIMNAISFQIGYLAAGVGLAVALVAVRLGGRNPLLPVLSAVFTLLGVYVGYVLDLALAVSEHQGIPVSELLTTEFVKLNQVYVDNIDPISLLFYAIGAYAAFQTARKSG
;
A
#
# COMPACT_ATOMS: atom_id res chain seq x y z
N MET A 1 -5.18 76.47 -4.81
CA MET A 1 -4.51 75.37 -4.07
C MET A 1 -4.95 74.06 -4.72
N SER A 2 -4.18 73.55 -5.68
CA SER A 2 -4.46 72.28 -6.35
C SER A 2 -4.00 71.13 -5.45
N GLN A 3 -4.96 70.38 -4.91
CA GLN A 3 -4.70 69.18 -4.12
C GLN A 3 -4.09 68.12 -5.06
N ASN A 4 -2.82 67.78 -4.85
CA ASN A 4 -2.18 66.64 -5.50
C ASN A 4 -2.79 65.36 -4.92
N PHE A 5 -3.64 64.69 -5.70
CA PHE A 5 -4.11 63.35 -5.38
C PHE A 5 -3.02 62.36 -5.77
N THR A 6 -2.25 61.89 -4.79
CA THR A 6 -1.34 60.75 -4.97
C THR A 6 -2.17 59.48 -4.80
N PRO A 7 -2.40 58.68 -5.86
CA PRO A 7 -3.12 57.42 -5.70
C PRO A 7 -2.34 56.49 -4.75
N PRO A 8 -3.03 55.70 -3.91
CA PRO A 8 -2.38 54.74 -3.03
C PRO A 8 -1.54 53.76 -3.87
N ALA A 9 -0.32 53.49 -3.41
CA ALA A 9 0.56 52.53 -4.06
C ALA A 9 -0.15 51.18 -4.18
N PRO A 10 -0.09 50.50 -5.35
CA PRO A 10 -0.77 49.23 -5.54
C PRO A 10 -0.32 48.25 -4.48
N ASP A 11 -1.29 47.70 -3.75
CA ASP A 11 -1.09 46.71 -2.71
C ASP A 11 -0.11 45.63 -3.18
N SER A 12 0.87 45.38 -2.32
CA SER A 12 1.90 44.34 -2.42
C SER A 12 1.50 43.15 -3.29
N TYR A 13 2.08 43.06 -4.48
CA TYR A 13 2.15 41.81 -5.24
C TYR A 13 3.02 40.83 -4.46
N SER A 14 2.42 40.06 -3.55
CA SER A 14 3.03 38.83 -3.05
C SER A 14 3.23 37.91 -4.27
N PRO A 15 4.46 37.53 -4.63
CA PRO A 15 4.67 36.62 -5.75
C PRO A 15 3.92 35.33 -5.46
N VAL A 16 2.98 34.96 -6.34
CA VAL A 16 2.36 33.64 -6.33
C VAL A 16 3.50 32.64 -6.41
N ALA A 17 3.65 31.79 -5.40
CA ALA A 17 4.69 30.77 -5.36
C ALA A 17 4.60 29.94 -6.65
N ALA A 18 5.73 29.81 -7.35
CA ALA A 18 5.80 29.04 -8.59
C ALA A 18 5.25 27.62 -8.35
N PRO A 19 4.46 27.05 -9.28
CA PRO A 19 3.97 25.70 -9.16
C PRO A 19 5.16 24.76 -8.94
N ALA A 20 5.11 23.92 -7.91
CA ALA A 20 6.16 22.94 -7.66
C ALA A 20 6.41 22.10 -8.93
N PRO A 21 7.68 21.81 -9.28
CA PRO A 21 8.00 21.06 -10.49
C PRO A 21 7.22 19.74 -10.51
N ALA A 22 6.56 19.46 -11.63
CA ALA A 22 5.87 18.20 -11.82
C ALA A 22 6.89 17.07 -11.67
N ARG A 23 6.70 16.17 -10.70
CA ARG A 23 7.56 14.99 -10.55
C ARG A 23 7.43 14.14 -11.82
N SER A 24 8.49 14.13 -12.64
CA SER A 24 8.64 13.17 -13.72
C SER A 24 8.89 11.79 -13.10
N GLY A 25 7.82 11.01 -12.98
CA GLY A 25 7.89 9.63 -12.51
C GLY A 25 7.96 8.62 -13.66
N ASN A 26 8.55 7.47 -13.39
CA ASN A 26 8.48 6.32 -14.29
C ASN A 26 7.40 5.37 -13.80
N PHE A 27 6.25 5.39 -14.48
CA PHE A 27 5.08 4.59 -14.11
C PHE A 27 5.37 3.08 -14.08
N GLY A 28 6.14 2.56 -15.03
CA GLY A 28 6.50 1.13 -15.07
C GLY A 28 7.37 0.74 -13.88
N LEU A 29 8.37 1.57 -13.56
CA LEU A 29 9.24 1.34 -12.41
C LEU A 29 8.47 1.45 -11.07
N ALA A 30 7.48 2.34 -10.99
CA ALA A 30 6.60 2.47 -9.85
C ALA A 30 5.76 1.21 -9.60
N ILE A 31 5.21 0.63 -10.65
CA ILE A 31 4.44 -0.63 -10.57
C ILE A 31 5.33 -1.77 -10.08
N LEU A 32 6.52 -1.92 -10.68
CA LEU A 32 7.45 -2.99 -10.29
C LEU A 32 7.91 -2.84 -8.84
N ALA A 33 8.24 -1.62 -8.42
CA ALA A 33 8.63 -1.35 -7.05
C ALA A 33 7.47 -1.53 -6.06
N ALA A 34 6.25 -1.13 -6.42
CA ALA A 34 5.06 -1.35 -5.60
C ALA A 34 4.74 -2.84 -5.45
N ALA A 35 4.84 -3.61 -6.54
CA ALA A 35 4.65 -5.07 -6.51
C ALA A 35 5.71 -5.75 -5.64
N GLY A 36 6.99 -5.40 -5.80
CA GLY A 36 8.06 -5.93 -4.95
C GLY A 36 7.87 -5.56 -3.48
N THR A 37 7.47 -4.32 -3.20
CA THR A 37 7.16 -3.86 -1.84
C THR A 37 5.97 -4.62 -1.25
N ALA A 38 4.92 -4.86 -2.03
CA ALA A 38 3.75 -5.60 -1.59
C ALA A 38 4.10 -7.05 -1.23
N LEU A 39 4.98 -7.70 -1.99
CA LEU A 39 5.45 -9.05 -1.69
C LEU A 39 6.28 -9.09 -0.40
N VAL A 40 7.25 -8.19 -0.25
CA VAL A 40 8.13 -8.16 0.93
C VAL A 40 7.34 -7.77 2.19
N ALA A 41 6.52 -6.73 2.12
CA ALA A 41 5.71 -6.28 3.24
C ALA A 41 4.61 -7.29 3.58
N GLY A 42 4.01 -7.94 2.58
CA GLY A 42 3.06 -9.04 2.75
C GLY A 42 3.69 -10.26 3.42
N ALA A 43 4.86 -10.69 2.97
CA ALA A 43 5.58 -11.79 3.59
C ALA A 43 5.98 -11.49 5.04
N ALA A 44 6.45 -10.27 5.31
CA ALA A 44 6.72 -9.82 6.68
C ALA A 44 5.44 -9.81 7.54
N TYR A 45 4.31 -9.35 6.99
CA TYR A 45 3.03 -9.37 7.69
C TYR A 45 2.58 -10.79 8.05
N GLY A 46 2.63 -11.73 7.09
CA GLY A 46 2.29 -13.14 7.32
C GLY A 46 3.20 -13.82 8.34
N GLY A 47 4.52 -13.60 8.25
CA GLY A 47 5.46 -14.14 9.23
C GLY A 47 5.26 -13.59 10.65
N ILE A 48 4.92 -12.29 10.77
CA ILE A 48 4.59 -11.70 12.07
C ILE A 48 3.29 -12.30 12.61
N MET A 49 2.26 -12.43 11.78
CA MET A 49 0.98 -13.03 12.16
C MET A 49 1.15 -14.45 12.71
N ASN A 50 1.96 -15.27 12.05
CA ASN A 50 2.23 -16.64 12.49
C ASN A 50 2.90 -16.64 13.88
N ALA A 51 3.93 -15.79 14.06
CA ALA A 51 4.67 -15.71 15.30
C ALA A 51 3.86 -15.22 16.51
N ILE A 52 2.87 -14.34 16.30
CA ILE A 52 2.06 -13.76 17.39
C ILE A 52 0.66 -14.38 17.50
N SER A 53 0.26 -15.22 16.54
CA SER A 53 -1.08 -15.84 16.43
C SER A 53 -2.25 -14.85 16.51
N PHE A 54 -2.01 -13.57 16.20
CA PHE A 54 -2.98 -12.50 16.27
C PHE A 54 -2.92 -11.61 15.03
N GLN A 55 -4.08 -11.24 14.52
CA GLN A 55 -4.19 -10.33 13.39
C GLN A 55 -4.20 -8.88 13.87
N ILE A 56 -3.20 -8.09 13.45
CA ILE A 56 -3.09 -6.68 13.80
C ILE A 56 -3.48 -5.81 12.61
N GLY A 57 -4.64 -5.16 12.68
CA GLY A 57 -5.11 -4.27 11.60
C GLY A 57 -4.20 -3.08 11.30
N TYR A 58 -3.44 -2.59 12.29
CA TYR A 58 -2.44 -1.54 12.09
C TYR A 58 -1.27 -2.00 11.20
N LEU A 59 -0.91 -3.29 11.21
CA LEU A 59 0.11 -3.82 10.31
C LEU A 59 -0.41 -3.84 8.87
N ALA A 60 -1.66 -4.24 8.64
CA ALA A 60 -2.28 -4.18 7.31
C ALA A 60 -2.32 -2.75 6.76
N ALA A 61 -2.65 -1.76 7.60
CA ALA A 61 -2.53 -0.35 7.25
C ALA A 61 -1.07 0.02 6.89
N GLY A 62 -0.09 -0.43 7.69
CA GLY A 62 1.34 -0.22 7.45
C GLY A 62 1.82 -0.77 6.11
N VAL A 63 1.39 -1.98 5.73
CA VAL A 63 1.66 -2.56 4.40
C VAL A 63 1.13 -1.63 3.31
N GLY A 64 -0.12 -1.19 3.43
CA GLY A 64 -0.73 -0.27 2.46
C GLY A 64 -0.02 1.07 2.34
N LEU A 65 0.43 1.62 3.47
CA LEU A 65 1.25 2.85 3.48
C LEU A 65 2.58 2.64 2.75
N ALA A 66 3.30 1.56 3.06
CA ALA A 66 4.59 1.27 2.44
C ALA A 66 4.47 1.12 0.92
N VAL A 67 3.51 0.32 0.45
CA VAL A 67 3.24 0.08 -0.98
C VAL A 67 2.89 1.40 -1.68
N ALA A 68 1.97 2.18 -1.13
CA ALA A 68 1.55 3.45 -1.71
C ALA A 68 2.67 4.49 -1.75
N LEU A 69 3.50 4.56 -0.71
CA LEU A 69 4.59 5.52 -0.62
C LEU A 69 5.66 5.22 -1.69
N VAL A 70 6.00 3.95 -1.89
CA VAL A 70 6.92 3.53 -2.96
C VAL A 70 6.31 3.80 -4.34
N ALA A 71 5.04 3.44 -4.56
CA ALA A 71 4.35 3.66 -5.82
C ALA A 71 4.34 5.15 -6.22
N VAL A 72 4.05 6.04 -5.28
CA VAL A 72 3.95 7.48 -5.55
C VAL A 72 5.31 8.17 -5.64
N ARG A 73 6.30 7.74 -4.84
CA ARG A 73 7.69 8.25 -4.95
C ARG A 73 8.25 8.06 -6.36
N LEU A 74 7.93 6.94 -6.99
CA LEU A 74 8.52 6.54 -8.27
C LEU A 74 7.60 6.83 -9.46
N GLY A 75 6.29 6.85 -9.27
CA GLY A 75 5.29 6.96 -10.34
C GLY A 75 4.92 8.38 -10.73
N GLY A 76 5.30 9.39 -9.93
CA GLY A 76 4.98 10.79 -10.21
C GLY A 76 3.48 11.07 -10.16
N ARG A 77 3.04 12.12 -10.86
CA ARG A 77 1.65 12.60 -10.79
C ARG A 77 0.75 11.88 -11.78
N ASN A 78 0.39 10.62 -11.48
CA ASN A 78 -0.51 9.81 -12.29
C ASN A 78 -1.79 9.41 -11.53
N PRO A 79 -3.00 9.72 -12.05
CA PRO A 79 -4.27 9.44 -11.38
C PRO A 79 -4.56 7.94 -11.18
N LEU A 80 -3.86 7.04 -11.88
CA LEU A 80 -4.04 5.59 -11.72
C LEU A 80 -3.26 5.00 -10.53
N LEU A 81 -2.22 5.69 -10.04
CA LEU A 81 -1.37 5.18 -8.96
C LEU A 81 -2.11 4.88 -7.66
N PRO A 82 -3.09 5.69 -7.21
CA PRO A 82 -3.84 5.36 -6.00
C PRO A 82 -4.64 4.06 -6.09
N VAL A 83 -5.28 3.83 -7.22
CA VAL A 83 -6.06 2.60 -7.46
C VAL A 83 -5.11 1.40 -7.53
N LEU A 84 -4.02 1.50 -8.28
CA LEU A 84 -3.04 0.43 -8.37
C LEU A 84 -2.38 0.12 -7.02
N SER A 85 -2.07 1.15 -6.22
CA SER A 85 -1.51 0.96 -4.88
C SER A 85 -2.46 0.18 -3.97
N ALA A 86 -3.77 0.47 -4.04
CA ALA A 86 -4.78 -0.28 -3.31
C ALA A 86 -4.84 -1.75 -3.77
N VAL A 87 -4.82 -2.00 -5.09
CA VAL A 87 -4.81 -3.36 -5.66
C VAL A 87 -3.55 -4.12 -5.23
N PHE A 88 -2.36 -3.53 -5.33
CA PHE A 88 -1.13 -4.17 -4.88
C PHE A 88 -1.12 -4.43 -3.38
N THR A 89 -1.73 -3.55 -2.59
CA THR A 89 -1.88 -3.77 -1.15
C THR A 89 -2.78 -4.96 -0.86
N LEU A 90 -3.93 -5.08 -1.54
CA LEU A 90 -4.82 -6.25 -1.39
C LEU A 90 -4.07 -7.55 -1.72
N LEU A 91 -3.32 -7.55 -2.83
CA LEU A 91 -2.50 -8.70 -3.22
C LEU A 91 -1.41 -9.01 -2.19
N GLY A 92 -0.70 -7.99 -1.68
CA GLY A 92 0.34 -8.16 -0.67
C GLY A 92 -0.21 -8.71 0.65
N VAL A 93 -1.33 -8.18 1.13
CA VAL A 93 -2.00 -8.67 2.33
C VAL A 93 -2.46 -10.12 2.13
N TYR A 94 -3.00 -10.46 0.96
CA TYR A 94 -3.41 -11.83 0.63
C TYR A 94 -2.24 -12.81 0.63
N VAL A 95 -1.13 -12.43 0.03
CA VAL A 95 0.11 -13.23 0.10
C VAL A 95 0.54 -13.43 1.56
N GLY A 96 0.39 -12.41 2.41
CA GLY A 96 0.65 -12.52 3.85
C GLY A 96 -0.22 -13.56 4.54
N TYR A 97 -1.54 -13.56 4.31
CA TYR A 97 -2.45 -14.55 4.88
C TYR A 97 -2.17 -15.99 4.39
N VAL A 98 -1.87 -16.15 3.09
CA VAL A 98 -1.53 -17.48 2.55
C VAL A 98 -0.21 -17.98 3.14
N LEU A 99 0.77 -17.09 3.34
CA LEU A 99 2.03 -17.43 3.97
C LEU A 99 1.86 -17.79 5.46
N ASP A 100 1.06 -17.04 6.20
CA ASP A 100 0.71 -17.33 7.60
C ASP A 100 0.10 -18.73 7.73
N LEU A 101 -0.87 -19.05 6.87
CA LEU A 101 -1.48 -20.37 6.81
C LEU A 101 -0.46 -21.47 6.45
N ALA A 102 0.41 -21.21 5.48
CA ALA A 102 1.45 -22.15 5.07
C ALA A 102 2.46 -22.42 6.21
N LEU A 103 2.86 -21.38 6.96
CA LEU A 103 3.74 -21.50 8.12
C LEU A 103 3.05 -22.31 9.23
N ALA A 104 1.80 -22.00 9.56
CA ALA A 104 1.04 -22.72 10.56
C ALA A 104 0.89 -24.22 10.20
N VAL A 105 0.55 -24.53 8.95
CA VAL A 105 0.46 -25.92 8.47
C VAL A 105 1.83 -26.61 8.49
N SER A 106 2.90 -25.90 8.12
CA SER A 106 4.26 -26.41 8.15
C SER A 106 4.69 -26.82 9.56
N GLU A 107 4.39 -25.99 10.56
CA GLU A 107 4.69 -26.28 11.97
C GLU A 107 3.89 -27.47 12.52
N HIS A 108 2.64 -27.62 12.10
CA HIS A 108 1.77 -28.71 12.56
C HIS A 108 2.01 -30.06 11.86
N GLN A 109 2.31 -30.06 10.56
CA GLN A 109 2.44 -31.29 9.77
C GLN A 109 3.89 -31.63 9.38
N GLY A 110 4.85 -30.74 9.63
CA GLY A 110 6.26 -30.93 9.27
C GLY A 110 6.54 -30.85 7.77
N ILE A 111 5.57 -30.42 6.96
CA ILE A 111 5.73 -30.26 5.51
C ILE A 111 6.44 -28.92 5.26
N PRO A 112 7.47 -28.86 4.40
CA PRO A 112 8.17 -27.61 4.13
C PRO A 112 7.24 -26.57 3.47
N VAL A 113 7.32 -25.31 3.91
CA VAL A 113 6.54 -24.19 3.36
C VAL A 113 6.67 -24.06 1.84
N SER A 114 7.85 -24.36 1.29
CA SER A 114 8.09 -24.34 -0.16
C SER A 114 7.23 -25.35 -0.91
N GLU A 115 7.00 -26.54 -0.35
CA GLU A 115 6.13 -27.56 -0.95
C GLU A 115 4.66 -27.17 -0.82
N LEU A 116 4.28 -26.59 0.32
CA LEU A 116 2.94 -26.09 0.54
C LEU A 116 2.57 -24.96 -0.44
N LEU A 117 3.50 -24.04 -0.71
CA LEU A 117 3.29 -22.90 -1.62
C LEU A 117 3.44 -23.25 -3.11
N THR A 118 4.09 -24.36 -3.47
CA THR A 118 4.30 -24.75 -4.87
C THR A 118 3.37 -25.89 -5.32
N THR A 119 3.33 -26.97 -4.55
CA THR A 119 2.59 -28.19 -4.90
C THR A 119 1.17 -28.16 -4.35
N GLU A 120 1.00 -27.70 -3.10
CA GLU A 120 -0.28 -27.74 -2.38
C GLU A 120 -1.00 -26.39 -2.31
N PHE A 121 -0.59 -25.44 -3.16
CA PHE A 121 -1.14 -24.07 -3.15
C PHE A 121 -2.66 -24.05 -3.34
N VAL A 122 -3.20 -24.93 -4.20
CA VAL A 122 -4.65 -25.02 -4.43
C VAL A 122 -5.38 -25.42 -3.16
N LYS A 123 -4.85 -26.39 -2.40
CA LYS A 123 -5.43 -26.82 -1.13
C LYS A 123 -5.29 -25.73 -0.07
N LEU A 124 -4.13 -25.08 0.02
CA LEU A 124 -3.93 -23.94 0.92
C LEU A 124 -4.94 -22.82 0.63
N ASN A 125 -5.10 -22.45 -0.64
CA ASN A 125 -6.02 -21.39 -1.02
C ASN A 125 -7.47 -21.79 -0.72
N GLN A 126 -7.83 -23.06 -0.92
CA GLN A 126 -9.15 -23.55 -0.55
C GLN A 126 -9.38 -23.45 0.96
N VAL A 127 -8.43 -23.89 1.78
CA VAL A 127 -8.49 -23.73 3.24
C VAL A 127 -8.59 -22.26 3.64
N TYR A 128 -7.84 -21.37 3.00
CA TYR A 128 -7.92 -19.93 3.24
C TYR A 128 -9.31 -19.38 2.93
N VAL A 129 -9.89 -19.71 1.77
CA VAL A 129 -11.22 -19.25 1.36
C VAL A 129 -12.31 -19.81 2.29
N ASP A 130 -12.19 -21.08 2.68
CA ASP A 130 -13.16 -21.75 3.55
C ASP A 130 -13.12 -21.21 5.00
N ASN A 131 -11.97 -20.69 5.44
CA ASN A 131 -11.76 -20.17 6.80
C ASN A 131 -11.58 -18.64 6.82
N ILE A 132 -12.00 -17.93 5.78
CA ILE A 132 -11.82 -16.48 5.74
C ILE A 132 -12.71 -15.80 6.79
N ASP A 133 -12.08 -15.17 7.77
CA ASP A 133 -12.80 -14.42 8.79
C ASP A 133 -13.33 -13.08 8.22
N PRO A 134 -14.54 -12.65 8.61
CA PRO A 134 -15.04 -11.32 8.27
C PRO A 134 -14.12 -10.17 8.73
N ILE A 135 -13.35 -10.38 9.80
CA ILE A 135 -12.39 -9.39 10.29
C ILE A 135 -11.19 -9.22 9.35
N SER A 136 -10.78 -10.30 8.67
CA SER A 136 -9.72 -10.26 7.66
C SER A 136 -10.13 -9.36 6.50
N LEU A 137 -11.40 -9.43 6.07
CA LEU A 137 -11.98 -8.52 5.07
C LEU A 137 -11.92 -7.05 5.49
N LEU A 138 -12.10 -6.78 6.79
CA LEU A 138 -11.94 -5.43 7.33
C LEU A 138 -10.48 -4.97 7.28
N PHE A 139 -9.51 -5.85 7.55
CA PHE A 139 -8.09 -5.51 7.40
C PHE A 139 -7.66 -5.30 5.95
N TYR A 140 -8.20 -6.07 5.00
CA TYR A 140 -8.06 -5.80 3.57
C TYR A 140 -8.58 -4.41 3.21
N ALA A 141 -9.79 -4.08 3.69
CA ALA A 141 -10.40 -2.77 3.43
C ALA A 141 -9.56 -1.63 4.04
N ILE A 142 -9.08 -1.78 5.27
CA ILE A 142 -8.22 -0.78 5.94
C ILE A 142 -6.91 -0.61 5.17
N GLY A 143 -6.24 -1.70 4.79
CA GLY A 143 -4.99 -1.65 4.03
C GLY A 143 -5.18 -0.95 2.69
N ALA A 144 -6.20 -1.36 1.92
CA ALA A 144 -6.52 -0.76 0.63
C ALA A 144 -6.90 0.72 0.75
N TYR A 145 -7.70 1.08 1.76
CA TYR A 145 -8.09 2.46 2.02
C TYR A 145 -6.89 3.32 2.42
N ALA A 146 -6.03 2.81 3.31
CA ALA A 146 -4.80 3.49 3.72
C ALA A 146 -3.86 3.71 2.53
N ALA A 147 -3.69 2.69 1.68
CA ALA A 147 -2.90 2.80 0.45
C ALA A 147 -3.46 3.84 -0.51
N PHE A 148 -4.77 3.79 -0.79
CA PHE A 148 -5.43 4.72 -1.69
C PHE A 148 -5.33 6.17 -1.19
N GLN A 149 -5.64 6.41 0.08
CA GLN A 149 -5.57 7.74 0.69
C GLN A 149 -4.14 8.30 0.68
N THR A 150 -3.17 7.45 0.97
CA THR A 150 -1.75 7.86 1.01
C THR A 150 -1.25 8.19 -0.38
N ALA A 151 -1.58 7.35 -1.35
CA ALA A 151 -1.19 7.60 -2.73
C ALA A 151 -1.87 8.87 -3.27
N ARG A 152 -3.15 9.08 -2.97
CA ARG A 152 -3.90 10.27 -3.41
C ARG A 152 -3.36 11.57 -2.80
N LYS A 153 -2.95 11.57 -1.53
CA LYS A 153 -2.41 12.76 -0.85
C LYS A 153 -0.97 13.08 -1.23
N SER A 154 -0.20 12.07 -1.63
CA SER A 154 1.24 12.20 -1.87
C SER A 154 1.60 12.40 -3.35
N GLY A 155 0.64 12.14 -4.25
CA GLY A 155 0.76 12.22 -5.71
C GLY A 155 0.62 13.62 -6.28
#